data_AF-A0A6A6RD60-F1
#
_entry.id   AF-A0A6A6RD60-F1
#
_cell.length_a   1.000
_cell.length_b   1.000
_cell.length_c   1.000
_cell.angle_alpha   90.00
_cell.angle_beta   90.00
_cell.angle_gamma   90.00
#
_symmetry.space_group_name_H-M   'P 1'
#
loop_
_entity.id
_entity.type
_entity.pdbx_description
1 polymer ?
#
loop_
_entity_poly.entity_id
_entity_poly.type
_entity_poly.pdbx_seq_one_letter_code
_entity_poly.pdbx_strand_id
1 'polypeptide(L)'
;MRTSSLLFSVLASLTFVAASPLIVRQRASFPNPEPCTGNCTGGIHDPSVIKRPDGKWYRLSTGGDIAIASAPSLTGPWEYLGAMLPGGPKIHVSDKQDTWVCVPPNYDWLNKPFAIISQPC
;
A
#
# COMPACT_ATOMS: atom_id res chain seq x y z
N MET A 1 1.37 -70.08 30.42
CA MET A 1 1.82 -69.80 29.04
C MET A 1 1.02 -68.64 28.48
N ARG A 2 1.71 -67.63 27.94
CA ARG A 2 1.31 -66.71 26.84
C ARG A 2 0.03 -65.89 26.98
N THR A 3 0.10 -64.71 27.61
CA THR A 3 -0.87 -63.60 27.37
C THR A 3 -0.24 -62.21 27.43
N SER A 4 1.05 -62.07 27.12
CA SER A 4 1.77 -60.78 27.29
C SER A 4 2.56 -60.36 26.05
N SER A 5 1.95 -60.44 24.86
CA SER A 5 2.64 -60.07 23.61
C SER A 5 1.80 -59.27 22.62
N LEU A 6 0.50 -59.06 22.88
CA LEU A 6 -0.36 -58.27 21.98
C LEU A 6 -0.57 -56.82 22.44
N LEU A 7 -0.38 -56.53 23.72
CA LEU A 7 -0.58 -55.18 24.28
C LEU A 7 0.60 -54.22 24.01
N PHE A 8 1.81 -54.74 23.75
CA PHE A 8 2.98 -53.90 23.47
C PHE A 8 3.10 -53.46 22.00
N SER A 9 2.52 -54.18 21.03
CA SER A 9 2.62 -53.81 19.61
C SER A 9 1.65 -52.71 19.18
N VAL A 10 0.57 -52.45 19.93
CA VAL A 10 -0.41 -51.41 19.56
C VAL A 10 0.06 -50.01 19.99
N LEU A 11 0.83 -49.91 21.09
CA LEU A 11 1.34 -48.61 21.56
C LEU A 11 2.45 -48.04 20.66
N ALA A 12 3.27 -48.88 20.02
CA ALA A 12 4.36 -48.42 19.15
C ALA A 12 3.87 -47.84 17.81
N SER A 13 2.64 -48.14 17.41
CA SER A 13 2.03 -47.68 16.16
C SER A 13 1.38 -46.29 16.27
N LEU A 14 1.10 -45.82 17.50
CA LEU A 14 0.42 -44.53 17.72
C LEU A 14 1.37 -43.32 17.79
N THR A 15 2.68 -43.53 17.83
CA THR A 15 3.65 -42.43 18.01
C THR A 15 4.24 -41.88 16.70
N PHE A 16 3.83 -42.37 15.53
CA PHE A 16 4.40 -41.97 14.23
C PHE A 16 3.56 -40.97 13.40
N VAL A 17 2.66 -40.19 14.02
CA VAL A 17 1.83 -39.21 13.28
C VAL A 17 1.99 -37.77 13.78
N ALA A 18 2.88 -37.49 14.74
CA ALA A 18 3.00 -36.17 15.35
C ALA A 18 4.32 -35.44 15.00
N ALA A 19 4.72 -35.41 13.72
CA ALA A 19 5.80 -34.51 13.29
C ALA A 19 5.73 -34.20 11.80
N SER A 20 4.64 -33.55 11.36
CA SER A 20 4.69 -32.74 10.15
C SER A 20 4.95 -31.29 10.58
N PRO A 21 6.19 -30.79 10.67
CA PRO A 21 6.41 -29.35 10.63
C PRO A 21 6.22 -28.92 9.18
N LEU A 22 5.00 -29.09 8.65
CA LEU A 22 4.52 -28.19 7.63
C LEU A 22 4.24 -26.90 8.38
N ILE A 23 5.31 -26.14 8.64
CA ILE A 23 5.21 -24.70 8.82
C ILE A 23 4.53 -24.24 7.54
N VAL A 24 3.21 -24.14 7.59
CA VAL A 24 2.45 -23.41 6.60
C VAL A 24 3.11 -22.04 6.65
N ARG A 25 3.88 -21.71 5.61
CA ARG A 25 4.21 -20.32 5.32
C ARG A 25 2.84 -19.66 5.23
N GLN A 26 2.43 -19.02 6.30
CA GLN A 26 1.25 -18.19 6.34
C GLN A 26 1.53 -17.15 5.26
N ARG A 27 0.97 -17.35 4.06
CA ARG A 27 1.09 -16.38 2.99
C ARG A 27 0.62 -15.08 3.63
N ALA A 28 1.45 -14.05 3.61
CA ALA A 28 1.01 -12.73 3.99
C ALA A 28 -0.22 -12.43 3.13
N SER A 29 -1.40 -12.48 3.74
CA SER A 29 -2.64 -12.09 3.09
C SER A 29 -2.69 -10.58 3.26
N PHE A 30 -2.21 -9.87 2.24
CA PHE A 30 -2.45 -8.43 2.19
C PHE A 30 -3.93 -8.23 1.92
N PRO A 31 -4.65 -7.48 2.77
CA PRO A 31 -6.04 -7.17 2.49
C PRO A 31 -6.12 -6.44 1.15
N ASN A 32 -7.26 -6.57 0.48
CA ASN A 32 -7.54 -5.72 -0.65
C ASN A 32 -7.42 -4.25 -0.22
N PRO A 33 -7.05 -3.34 -1.14
CA PRO A 33 -7.05 -1.91 -0.85
C PRO A 33 -8.40 -1.48 -0.27
N GLU A 34 -8.36 -0.52 0.65
CA GLU A 34 -9.57 0.09 1.20
C GLU A 34 -10.46 0.67 0.08
N PRO A 35 -11.80 0.67 0.25
CA PRO A 35 -12.71 1.22 -0.73
C PRO A 35 -12.36 2.68 -1.07
N CYS A 36 -12.44 3.05 -2.35
CA CYS A 36 -12.25 4.42 -2.81
C CYS A 36 -13.59 4.98 -3.29
N THR A 37 -14.04 6.08 -2.68
CA THR A 37 -15.29 6.77 -3.04
C THR A 37 -15.03 8.21 -3.51
N GLY A 38 -15.94 8.78 -4.31
CA GLY A 38 -15.77 10.11 -4.90
C GLY A 38 -14.88 10.09 -6.16
N ASN A 39 -13.92 11.02 -6.25
CA ASN A 39 -12.98 11.15 -7.36
C ASN A 39 -11.90 10.05 -7.32
N CYS A 40 -12.33 8.84 -7.66
CA CYS A 40 -11.51 7.64 -7.77
C CYS A 40 -11.41 7.11 -9.20
N THR A 41 -12.04 7.81 -10.16
CA THR A 41 -12.11 7.43 -11.57
C THR A 41 -11.16 8.30 -12.40
N GLY A 42 -10.67 7.79 -13.53
CA GLY A 42 -9.86 8.58 -14.47
C GLY A 42 -8.34 8.41 -14.40
N GLY A 43 -7.84 7.22 -14.02
CA GLY A 43 -6.41 6.89 -14.15
C GLY A 43 -5.55 7.49 -13.02
N ILE A 44 -5.83 7.09 -11.78
CA ILE A 44 -4.96 7.42 -10.65
C ILE A 44 -3.67 6.60 -10.77
N HIS A 45 -2.59 7.26 -11.16
CA HIS A 45 -1.27 6.66 -11.28
C HIS A 45 -0.38 7.08 -10.09
N ASP A 46 0.34 6.11 -9.54
CA ASP A 46 1.28 6.26 -8.43
C ASP A 46 0.74 7.07 -7.24
N PRO A 47 -0.41 6.68 -6.65
CA PRO A 47 -1.03 7.46 -5.60
C PRO A 47 -0.16 7.49 -4.35
N SER A 48 0.06 8.69 -3.85
CA SER A 48 0.63 8.93 -2.52
C SER A 48 -0.39 9.62 -1.63
N VAL A 49 -0.61 9.07 -0.44
CA VAL A 49 -1.65 9.56 0.49
C VAL A 49 -1.03 10.04 1.79
N ILE A 50 -1.53 11.16 2.30
CA ILE A 50 -1.11 11.72 3.58
C ILE A 50 -2.32 12.19 4.40
N LYS A 51 -2.20 12.07 5.72
CA LYS A 51 -3.10 12.67 6.70
C LYS A 51 -2.45 13.90 7.33
N ARG A 52 -3.12 15.04 7.29
CA ARG A 52 -2.71 16.25 8.02
C ARG A 52 -3.02 16.13 9.53
N PRO A 53 -2.38 16.95 10.38
CA PRO A 53 -2.66 17.00 11.81
C PRO A 53 -4.14 17.31 12.16
N ASP A 54 -4.82 18.08 11.30
CA ASP A 54 -6.25 18.39 11.43
C ASP A 54 -7.19 17.24 11.03
N GLY A 55 -6.63 16.09 10.65
CA GLY A 55 -7.39 14.89 10.30
C GLY A 55 -7.76 14.79 8.82
N LYS A 56 -7.56 15.84 8.02
CA LYS A 56 -7.89 15.83 6.59
C LYS A 56 -6.86 15.03 5.78
N TRP A 57 -7.35 14.27 4.80
CA TRP A 57 -6.52 13.45 3.91
C TRP A 57 -6.28 14.14 2.58
N TYR A 58 -5.09 13.91 2.02
CA TYR A 58 -4.69 14.39 0.71
C TYR A 58 -4.09 13.24 -0.09
N ARG A 59 -4.43 13.17 -1.38
CA ARG A 59 -3.88 12.23 -2.35
C ARG A 59 -3.21 13.02 -3.46
N LEU A 60 -1.99 12.64 -3.78
CA LEU A 60 -1.26 13.10 -4.97
C LEU A 60 -1.19 11.96 -5.96
N SER A 61 -1.26 12.27 -7.24
CA SER A 61 -1.21 11.28 -8.32
C SER A 61 -0.49 11.84 -9.53
N THR A 62 0.23 10.98 -10.24
CA THR A 62 0.97 11.31 -11.46
C THR A 62 0.02 11.76 -12.58
N GLY A 63 0.47 12.74 -13.38
CA GLY A 63 -0.28 13.31 -14.49
C GLY A 63 -0.91 14.67 -14.20
N GLY A 64 -1.14 15.47 -15.25
CA GLY A 64 -1.83 16.76 -15.16
C GLY A 64 -1.16 17.76 -14.21
N ASP A 65 0.17 17.84 -14.23
CA ASP A 65 0.97 18.65 -13.32
C ASP A 65 0.76 18.34 -11.83
N ILE A 66 0.68 17.04 -11.53
CA ILE A 66 0.44 16.44 -10.22
C ILE A 66 -0.99 16.72 -9.74
N ALA A 67 -1.89 15.81 -10.07
CA ALA A 67 -3.28 15.84 -9.60
C ALA A 67 -3.33 15.74 -8.06
N ILE A 68 -4.01 16.69 -7.42
CA ILE A 68 -4.24 16.69 -5.97
C ILE A 68 -5.73 16.51 -5.67
N ALA A 69 -6.03 15.65 -4.70
CA ALA A 69 -7.38 15.43 -4.18
C ALA A 69 -7.38 15.45 -2.66
N SER A 70 -8.53 15.77 -2.05
CA SER A 70 -8.67 15.72 -0.59
C SER A 70 -9.90 14.94 -0.14
N ALA A 71 -9.86 14.39 1.06
CA ALA A 71 -10.95 13.63 1.63
C ALA A 71 -11.04 13.81 3.16
N PRO A 72 -12.22 13.65 3.76
CA PRO A 72 -12.36 13.61 5.21
C PRO A 72 -11.85 12.29 5.81
N SER A 73 -11.77 11.22 5.00
CA SER A 73 -11.30 9.89 5.42
C SER A 73 -10.47 9.22 4.33
N LEU A 74 -9.72 8.17 4.68
CA LEU A 74 -8.91 7.41 3.72
C LEU A 74 -9.75 6.77 2.60
N THR A 75 -10.99 6.37 2.91
CA THR A 75 -11.92 5.77 1.93
C THR A 75 -12.63 6.81 1.06
N GLY A 76 -12.40 8.09 1.31
CA GLY A 76 -13.07 9.20 0.64
C GLY A 76 -14.21 9.82 1.47
N PRO A 77 -15.18 10.49 0.82
CA PRO A 77 -15.19 10.79 -0.61
C PRO A 77 -14.01 11.69 -0.98
N TRP A 78 -13.28 11.31 -2.03
CA TRP A 78 -12.19 12.10 -2.59
C TRP A 78 -12.75 13.22 -3.47
N GLU A 79 -12.29 14.44 -3.25
CA GLU A 79 -12.63 15.63 -4.04
C GLU A 79 -11.39 16.09 -4.81
N TYR A 80 -11.52 16.29 -6.12
CA TYR A 80 -10.42 16.82 -6.93
C TYR A 80 -10.22 18.31 -6.64
N LEU A 81 -8.98 18.68 -6.33
CA LEU A 81 -8.60 20.07 -6.04
C LEU A 81 -7.87 20.74 -7.22
N GLY A 82 -7.55 20.00 -8.28
CA GLY A 82 -6.83 20.50 -9.45
C GLY A 82 -5.39 19.99 -9.56
N ALA A 83 -4.63 20.66 -10.40
CA ALA A 83 -3.19 20.47 -10.50
C ALA A 83 -2.50 21.15 -9.33
N MET A 84 -1.58 20.44 -8.69
CA MET A 84 -0.75 21.00 -7.64
C MET A 84 0.23 22.04 -8.20
N LEU A 85 0.68 21.85 -9.44
CA LEU A 85 1.55 22.77 -10.17
C LEU A 85 0.86 23.32 -11.42
N PRO A 86 -0.13 24.23 -11.29
CA PRO A 86 -0.93 24.69 -12.43
C PRO A 86 -0.14 25.44 -13.52
N GLY A 87 1.11 25.83 -13.25
CA GLY A 87 2.04 26.41 -14.23
C GLY A 87 3.15 25.46 -14.67
N GLY A 88 3.01 24.17 -14.38
CA GLY A 88 4.03 23.16 -14.57
C GLY A 88 5.15 23.21 -13.52
N PRO A 89 6.01 22.18 -13.48
CA PRO A 89 7.20 22.19 -12.64
C PRO A 89 8.25 23.19 -13.16
N LYS A 90 9.06 23.71 -12.25
CA LYS A 90 10.23 24.57 -12.60
C LYS A 90 11.45 23.77 -13.07
N ILE A 91 11.40 22.45 -12.98
CA ILE A 91 12.45 21.57 -13.48
C ILE A 91 12.25 21.34 -14.98
N HIS A 92 13.35 21.14 -15.71
CA HIS A 92 13.25 20.75 -17.10
C HIS A 92 12.77 19.30 -17.19
N VAL A 93 11.55 19.15 -17.70
CA VAL A 93 10.98 17.87 -18.09
C VAL A 93 11.04 17.84 -19.62
N SER A 94 11.57 16.77 -20.20
CA SER A 94 11.63 16.66 -21.66
C SER A 94 10.23 16.69 -22.26
N ASP A 95 10.12 17.17 -23.49
CA ASP A 95 8.84 17.29 -24.19
C ASP A 95 8.02 15.99 -24.11
N LYS A 96 6.72 16.13 -23.80
CA LYS A 96 5.74 15.02 -23.65
C LYS A 96 6.00 14.05 -22.50
N GLN A 97 6.88 14.38 -21.56
CA GLN A 97 6.98 13.65 -20.29
C GLN A 97 6.14 14.36 -19.23
N ASP A 98 5.47 13.56 -18.40
CA ASP A 98 4.73 14.05 -17.26
C ASP A 98 5.60 14.10 -16.01
N THR A 99 5.21 14.96 -15.08
CA THR A 99 5.80 14.99 -13.75
C THR A 99 5.29 13.81 -12.94
N TRP A 100 6.19 13.04 -12.33
CA TRP A 100 5.83 11.88 -11.51
C TRP A 100 5.91 12.23 -10.03
N VAL A 101 5.04 11.62 -9.23
CA VAL A 101 5.03 11.83 -7.77
C VAL A 101 5.23 10.51 -7.04
N CYS A 102 6.15 10.51 -6.10
CA CYS A 102 6.31 9.43 -5.15
C CYS A 102 6.73 10.04 -3.81
N VAL A 103 5.96 9.72 -2.77
CA VAL A 103 6.12 10.31 -1.43
C VAL A 103 6.75 9.27 -0.51
N PRO A 104 7.96 9.51 0.00
CA PRO A 104 8.51 8.63 1.00
C PRO A 104 7.75 8.76 2.33
N PRO A 105 7.60 7.66 3.09
CA PRO A 105 7.05 7.74 4.43
C PRO A 105 7.90 8.67 5.31
N ASN A 106 7.24 9.49 6.13
CA ASN A 106 7.84 10.48 7.05
C ASN A 106 8.46 11.75 6.40
N TYR A 107 8.07 12.11 5.18
CA TYR A 107 8.44 13.40 4.62
C TYR A 107 7.70 14.56 5.33
N ASP A 108 8.44 15.54 5.86
CA ASP A 108 7.88 16.74 6.50
C ASP A 108 7.46 17.78 5.46
N TRP A 109 6.18 17.72 5.09
CA TRP A 109 5.57 18.62 4.11
C TRP A 109 5.27 20.03 4.60
N LEU A 110 5.20 20.24 5.92
CA LEU A 110 4.92 21.57 6.46
C LEU A 110 6.10 22.50 6.27
N ASN A 111 7.31 21.93 6.23
CA ASN A 111 8.55 22.70 6.25
C ASN A 111 9.49 22.45 5.07
N LYS A 112 9.13 21.58 4.10
CA LYS A 112 9.96 21.31 2.92
C LYS A 112 9.22 21.51 1.60
N PRO A 113 9.86 22.13 0.59
CA PRO A 113 9.30 22.19 -0.75
C PRO A 113 9.09 20.75 -1.26
N PHE A 114 7.93 20.49 -1.89
CA PHE A 114 7.55 19.15 -2.33
C PHE A 114 8.68 18.51 -3.15
N ALA A 115 9.16 17.35 -2.71
CA ALA A 115 10.13 16.58 -3.46
C ALA A 115 9.43 15.92 -4.65
N ILE A 116 9.43 16.61 -5.78
CA ILE A 116 9.13 16.04 -7.08
C ILE A 116 10.40 15.34 -7.52
N ILE A 117 10.37 14.02 -7.54
CA ILE A 117 11.50 13.21 -7.99
C ILE A 117 11.28 12.79 -9.45
N SER A 118 12.25 13.12 -10.30
CA SER A 118 12.36 12.67 -11.69
C SER A 118 13.03 11.29 -11.81
N GLN A 119 13.09 10.52 -10.72
CA GLN A 119 13.82 9.26 -10.60
C GLN A 119 12.84 8.16 -10.15
N PRO A 120 13.08 6.89 -10.54
CA PRO A 120 12.16 5.79 -10.26
C PRO A 120 12.02 5.55 -8.76
N CYS A 121 10.76 5.39 -8.35
CA CYS A 121 10.41 4.38 -7.35
C CYS A 121 10.40 3.02 -8.07
#